data_AF-A0A0D2NSC5-F1
#
_entry.id   AF-A0A0D2NSC5-F1
#
_cell.length_a   1.000
_cell.length_b   1.000
_cell.length_c   1.000
_cell.angle_alpha   90.00
_cell.angle_beta   90.00
_cell.angle_gamma   90.00
#
_symmetry.space_group_name_H-M   'P 1'
#
loop_
_entity.id
_entity.type
_entity.pdbx_description
1 polymer ?
#
loop_
_entity_poly.entity_id
_entity_poly.type
_entity_poly.pdbx_seq_one_letter_code
_entity_poly.pdbx_strand_id
1 'polypeptide(L)'
;MIPRRPKTSAEILAGATYSALPVKTVPSQLLSAFSVDQTLPTENLPVAASETPEIPEEELFETPSFEFRQPITPDFFSAKDRGDMETGRARRSSDAVDSIMFSEDLSEFDMHSASPTGSASAPSMTRHDTCIDNILDLLLHSHISLFDLFLELLDESKAQYLSYQTEFYKEGSQKFCMILDRVSHSQNGRKKICTWIRHSCLQTVCEIVSEEMDEVKKVEKISGLSSITPEFIKSWTICDHADLAPWTTKILLAAAETSAACEKNKLKTPDAICRIIVKQLVYQRSFHSLGFQAQFGLFLWTTGCACQTIEALHVCRLSISYSSVLKTITVLGKHCMDLAIQASNDVHMFCYDNINLSTSIFTEQRRSDGLPKVTSGTFRIIYKLQNADPKDMEIAPIMERMQKLTGLQFNADLVPPKNQAESFRTQLTIVVVQVLTTHAKGFELYANNAELQHKPRHVIPPRYKTEQFPLRVTTIEEASLKGNLLYHDEVYKNLLKR
;
A
#
# COMPACT_ATOMS: atom_id res chain seq x y z
N MET A 1 46.08 25.95 -14.39
CA MET A 1 44.76 25.99 -15.06
C MET A 1 43.73 25.49 -14.08
N ILE A 2 42.75 26.32 -13.71
CA ILE A 2 41.67 25.95 -12.78
C ILE A 2 40.59 25.21 -13.58
N PRO A 3 40.15 24.01 -13.19
CA PRO A 3 39.13 23.27 -13.92
C PRO A 3 37.79 24.01 -13.78
N ARG A 4 37.19 24.37 -14.92
CA ARG A 4 35.86 24.98 -14.94
C ARG A 4 34.80 23.89 -14.69
N ARG A 5 33.84 24.20 -13.82
CA ARG A 5 32.70 23.34 -13.57
C ARG A 5 31.86 23.16 -14.86
N PRO A 6 31.25 21.98 -15.06
CA PRO A 6 30.33 21.76 -16.17
C PRO A 6 29.15 22.72 -16.07
N LYS A 7 28.71 23.24 -17.23
CA LYS A 7 27.57 24.16 -17.34
C LYS A 7 26.28 23.42 -17.02
N THR A 8 25.35 24.10 -16.36
CA THR A 8 24.02 23.58 -16.06
C THR A 8 23.14 23.58 -17.32
N SER A 9 22.09 22.76 -17.35
CA SER A 9 21.15 22.69 -18.47
C SER A 9 20.49 24.04 -18.79
N ALA A 10 20.31 24.89 -17.78
CA ALA A 10 19.80 26.26 -17.94
C ALA A 10 20.81 27.18 -18.66
N GLU A 11 22.11 27.05 -18.36
CA GLU A 11 23.19 27.81 -19.04
C GLU A 11 23.40 27.35 -20.48
N ILE A 12 23.09 26.08 -20.79
CA ILE A 12 23.13 25.53 -22.15
C ILE A 12 21.95 26.07 -22.96
N LEU A 13 20.75 26.09 -22.38
CA LEU A 13 19.54 26.61 -23.03
C LEU A 13 19.58 28.13 -23.25
N ALA A 14 20.16 28.90 -22.31
CA ALA A 14 20.31 30.35 -22.45
C ALA A 14 21.32 30.76 -23.55
N GLY A 15 22.22 29.85 -23.96
CA GLY A 15 23.19 30.10 -25.03
C GLY A 15 22.70 29.78 -26.44
N ALA A 16 21.55 29.11 -26.57
CA ALA A 16 20.98 28.73 -27.87
C ALA A 16 20.22 29.91 -28.50
N THR A 17 20.94 30.81 -29.16
CA THR A 17 20.34 31.78 -30.07
C THR A 17 20.10 31.12 -31.43
N TYR A 18 18.85 31.12 -31.88
CA TYR A 18 18.45 30.59 -33.18
C TYR A 18 19.09 31.41 -34.31
N SER A 19 20.05 30.81 -35.03
CA SER A 19 20.42 31.29 -36.36
C SER A 19 19.58 30.55 -37.40
N ALA A 20 18.84 31.30 -38.21
CA ALA A 20 18.12 30.73 -39.34
C ALA A 20 19.14 30.32 -40.41
N LEU A 21 19.25 29.01 -40.67
CA LEU A 21 20.02 28.49 -41.81
C LEU A 21 19.11 28.34 -43.05
N PRO A 22 19.64 28.64 -44.25
CA PRO A 22 18.84 28.70 -45.47
C PRO A 22 18.53 27.31 -46.02
N VAL A 23 17.34 27.20 -46.60
CA VAL A 23 16.82 26.03 -47.32
C VAL A 23 17.77 25.67 -48.47
N LYS A 24 18.30 24.44 -48.46
CA LYS A 24 18.98 23.84 -49.61
C LYS A 24 18.06 22.81 -50.28
N THR A 25 17.86 23.00 -51.57
CA THR A 25 17.18 22.10 -52.51
C THR A 25 17.90 20.76 -52.66
N VAL A 26 17.12 19.69 -52.73
CA VAL A 26 17.55 18.28 -52.90
C VAL A 26 18.01 18.02 -54.34
N PRO A 27 19.17 17.37 -54.58
CA PRO A 27 19.52 16.87 -55.90
C PRO A 27 18.92 15.48 -56.15
N SER A 28 18.30 15.35 -57.32
CA SER A 28 17.82 14.12 -57.94
C SER A 28 18.99 13.23 -58.39
N GLN A 29 19.31 12.17 -57.66
CA GLN A 29 20.14 11.04 -58.12
C GLN A 29 20.01 9.87 -57.14
N LEU A 30 18.96 9.06 -57.29
CA LEU A 30 18.81 7.74 -56.68
C LEU A 30 17.89 6.89 -57.57
N LEU A 31 18.36 6.59 -58.79
CA LEU A 31 17.74 5.65 -59.71
C LEU A 31 18.85 4.91 -60.48
N SER A 32 19.59 4.05 -59.78
CA SER A 32 20.42 2.99 -60.40
C SER A 32 21.09 2.13 -59.33
N ALA A 33 20.37 1.20 -58.70
CA ALA A 33 21.00 0.10 -57.94
C ALA A 33 19.98 -1.00 -57.59
N PHE A 34 19.47 -1.73 -58.57
CA PHE A 34 18.92 -3.07 -58.35
C PHE A 34 19.25 -3.92 -59.57
N SER A 35 20.35 -4.68 -59.48
CA SER A 35 20.60 -5.85 -60.30
C SER A 35 20.92 -7.01 -59.38
N VAL A 36 20.20 -8.10 -59.61
CA VAL A 36 20.26 -9.39 -58.92
C VAL A 36 21.56 -10.11 -59.27
N ASP A 37 22.13 -10.84 -58.31
CA ASP A 37 22.77 -12.11 -58.67
C ASP A 37 22.66 -13.15 -57.55
N GLN A 38 22.31 -14.36 -57.95
CA GLN A 38 22.13 -15.56 -57.14
C GLN A 38 23.37 -16.43 -57.24
N THR A 39 23.95 -16.87 -56.11
CA THR A 39 24.67 -18.15 -56.05
C THR A 39 24.72 -18.68 -54.61
N LEU A 40 24.23 -19.90 -54.42
CA LEU A 40 24.47 -20.79 -53.28
C LEU A 40 25.93 -21.26 -53.24
N PRO A 41 26.41 -21.73 -52.08
CA PRO A 41 26.78 -23.15 -52.05
C PRO A 41 26.35 -23.91 -50.78
N THR A 42 26.01 -25.17 -51.01
CA THR A 42 25.97 -26.32 -50.10
C THR A 42 27.31 -26.56 -49.39
N GLU A 43 27.30 -26.98 -48.12
CA GLU A 43 27.76 -28.31 -47.68
C GLU A 43 27.93 -28.49 -46.15
N ASN A 44 27.60 -29.71 -45.71
CA ASN A 44 28.18 -30.55 -44.63
C ASN A 44 27.80 -30.35 -43.14
N LEU A 45 27.00 -31.31 -42.67
CA LEU A 45 26.92 -31.84 -41.30
C LEU A 45 28.18 -32.66 -40.96
N PRO A 46 28.56 -32.75 -39.66
CA PRO A 46 28.44 -34.05 -38.97
C PRO A 46 28.00 -33.94 -37.50
N VAL A 47 27.10 -34.81 -37.04
CA VAL A 47 27.31 -36.00 -36.18
C VAL A 47 27.31 -35.72 -34.66
N ALA A 48 26.54 -36.58 -33.99
CA ALA A 48 26.09 -36.60 -32.60
C ALA A 48 27.18 -36.64 -31.51
N ALA A 49 26.80 -36.12 -30.33
CA ALA A 49 27.18 -36.69 -29.05
C ALA A 49 26.01 -36.53 -28.06
N SER A 50 25.57 -37.63 -27.46
CA SER A 50 24.59 -37.69 -26.39
C SER A 50 25.28 -37.46 -25.04
N GLU A 51 24.72 -36.59 -24.21
CA GLU A 51 25.04 -36.56 -22.78
C GLU A 51 23.73 -36.57 -21.97
N THR A 52 23.62 -37.60 -21.14
CA THR A 52 22.61 -37.81 -20.11
C THR A 52 22.75 -36.78 -18.98
N PRO A 53 21.64 -36.32 -18.37
CA PRO A 53 21.71 -35.34 -17.27
C PRO A 53 21.93 -36.04 -15.92
N GLU A 54 22.95 -35.60 -15.18
CA GLU A 54 23.07 -35.84 -13.74
C GLU A 54 22.13 -34.90 -12.97
N ILE A 55 21.34 -35.47 -12.06
CA ILE A 55 20.45 -34.76 -11.13
C ILE A 55 21.26 -34.49 -9.84
N PRO A 56 21.11 -33.33 -9.18
CA PRO A 56 21.99 -32.91 -8.09
C PRO A 56 21.59 -33.55 -6.75
N GLU A 57 22.60 -33.83 -5.92
CA GLU A 57 22.44 -34.17 -4.50
C GLU A 57 21.88 -32.97 -3.71
N GLU A 58 20.90 -33.24 -2.83
CA GLU A 58 20.32 -32.28 -1.89
C GLU A 58 21.32 -31.95 -0.77
N GLU A 59 21.89 -30.74 -0.78
CA GLU A 59 22.57 -30.19 0.39
C GLU A 59 21.54 -29.63 1.40
N LEU A 60 21.46 -30.29 2.56
CA LEU A 60 20.82 -29.79 3.77
C LEU A 60 21.57 -28.53 4.25
N PHE A 61 20.93 -27.36 4.18
CA PHE A 61 21.42 -26.16 4.87
C PHE A 61 21.03 -26.20 6.36
N GLU A 62 22.02 -26.48 7.20
CA GLU A 62 21.98 -26.15 8.63
C GLU A 62 21.87 -24.63 8.81
N THR A 63 20.87 -24.17 9.56
CA THR A 63 20.74 -22.77 9.96
C THR A 63 21.75 -22.43 11.06
N PRO A 64 22.62 -21.42 10.90
CA PRO A 64 23.44 -20.95 11.99
C PRO A 64 22.60 -20.13 12.98
N SER A 65 22.73 -20.47 14.26
CA SER A 65 22.22 -19.70 15.39
C SER A 65 22.80 -18.27 15.37
N PHE A 66 21.95 -17.27 15.14
CA PHE A 66 22.33 -15.87 15.29
C PHE A 66 22.25 -15.47 16.76
N GLU A 67 23.41 -15.34 17.41
CA GLU A 67 23.54 -14.63 18.68
C GLU A 67 23.32 -13.12 18.45
N PHE A 68 22.37 -12.55 19.18
CA PHE A 68 22.16 -11.10 19.25
C PHE A 68 23.38 -10.44 19.91
N ARG A 69 24.25 -9.81 19.10
CA ARG A 69 25.17 -8.79 19.63
C ARG A 69 24.39 -7.51 19.87
N GLN A 70 24.48 -7.00 21.09
CA GLN A 70 23.89 -5.72 21.51
C GLN A 70 24.31 -4.57 20.56
N PRO A 71 23.42 -3.61 20.29
CA PRO A 71 23.75 -2.47 19.47
C PRO A 71 24.76 -1.58 20.19
N ILE A 72 25.89 -1.33 19.53
CA ILE A 72 26.82 -0.26 19.89
C ILE A 72 26.09 1.05 19.62
N THR A 73 25.71 1.77 20.67
CA THR A 73 25.28 3.16 20.60
C THR A 73 26.47 4.04 20.23
N PRO A 74 26.43 4.83 19.14
CA PRO A 74 27.43 5.87 18.94
C PRO A 74 27.11 7.07 19.83
N ASP A 75 28.04 7.40 20.73
CA ASP A 75 28.08 8.63 21.53
C ASP A 75 28.19 9.85 20.60
N PHE A 76 27.05 10.43 20.23
CA PHE A 76 26.99 11.74 19.60
C PHE A 76 26.59 12.76 20.67
N PHE A 77 27.57 13.24 21.46
CA PHE A 77 27.67 14.62 21.98
C PHE A 77 28.87 14.71 22.95
N SER A 78 30.04 15.13 22.45
CA SER A 78 31.04 15.80 23.29
C SER A 78 31.66 16.95 22.51
N ALA A 79 31.42 18.17 22.99
CA ALA A 79 31.96 19.41 22.46
C ALA A 79 33.32 19.76 23.09
N LYS A 80 34.29 20.13 22.24
CA LYS A 80 35.48 21.01 22.43
C LYS A 80 36.34 20.81 21.17
N ASP A 81 36.87 21.79 20.44
CA ASP A 81 37.33 23.13 20.78
C ASP A 81 37.31 24.03 19.52
N ARG A 82 37.51 25.33 19.78
CA ARG A 82 37.38 26.52 18.94
C ARG A 82 38.37 26.63 17.76
N GLY A 83 38.00 27.45 16.76
CA GLY A 83 38.95 28.09 15.83
C GLY A 83 38.31 28.83 14.65
N ASP A 84 37.94 30.09 14.88
CA ASP A 84 38.00 31.28 14.01
C ASP A 84 37.20 31.46 12.69
N MET A 85 36.54 32.64 12.65
CA MET A 85 36.22 33.56 11.52
C MET A 85 35.27 33.09 10.40
N GLU A 86 34.31 33.85 9.88
CA GLU A 86 33.76 35.18 10.17
C GLU A 86 32.45 35.35 9.34
N THR A 87 31.48 36.06 9.93
CA THR A 87 30.43 36.92 9.31
C THR A 87 29.54 36.42 8.17
N GLY A 88 28.24 36.32 8.47
CA GLY A 88 27.17 36.31 7.45
C GLY A 88 25.77 36.46 8.05
N ARG A 89 25.31 37.70 8.23
CA ARG A 89 23.97 38.13 8.71
C ARG A 89 22.79 37.37 8.08
N ALA A 90 21.88 36.88 8.91
CA ALA A 90 20.43 36.93 8.66
C ALA A 90 19.64 36.93 9.99
N ARG A 91 18.61 37.76 10.03
CA ARG A 91 17.89 38.28 11.20
C ARG A 91 17.15 37.20 12.00
N ARG A 92 17.29 37.25 13.33
CA ARG A 92 16.34 36.70 14.30
C ARG A 92 15.14 37.63 14.43
N SER A 93 13.94 37.06 14.40
CA SER A 93 12.74 37.57 15.06
C SER A 93 12.47 36.61 16.20
N SER A 94 13.03 36.92 17.36
CA SER A 94 12.69 36.30 18.64
C SER A 94 11.87 37.32 19.41
N ASP A 95 10.61 37.04 19.66
CA ASP A 95 9.86 37.65 20.75
C ASP A 95 8.82 36.64 21.24
N ALA A 96 8.89 36.38 22.55
CA ALA A 96 7.89 35.82 23.46
C ALA A 96 7.34 34.41 23.12
N VAL A 97 7.18 33.47 24.05
CA VAL A 97 6.42 33.62 25.29
C VAL A 97 6.96 32.66 26.35
N ASP A 98 7.15 33.24 27.55
CA ASP A 98 7.45 32.61 28.83
C ASP A 98 6.32 31.71 29.37
N SER A 99 6.70 30.82 30.27
CA SER A 99 5.92 30.35 31.42
C SER A 99 4.41 30.12 31.24
N ILE A 100 4.02 28.86 31.01
CA ILE A 100 2.69 28.39 31.42
C ILE A 100 2.84 27.79 32.81
N MET A 101 2.67 28.66 33.81
CA MET A 101 2.22 28.30 35.15
C MET A 101 0.84 27.64 35.04
N PHE A 102 0.63 26.56 35.80
CA PHE A 102 -0.69 26.00 36.06
C PHE A 102 -1.57 27.08 36.71
N SER A 103 -2.55 27.61 35.97
CA SER A 103 -3.69 28.36 36.53
C SER A 103 -4.90 27.43 36.57
N GLU A 104 -5.31 27.07 37.78
CA GLU A 104 -6.64 26.53 38.07
C GLU A 104 -7.64 27.70 38.08
N ASP A 105 -8.11 28.11 36.91
CA ASP A 105 -9.26 29.02 36.81
C ASP A 105 -10.54 28.21 36.74
N LEU A 106 -11.12 27.99 37.92
CA LEU A 106 -12.53 27.64 38.09
C LEU A 106 -13.36 28.88 37.74
N SER A 107 -14.06 28.83 36.61
CA SER A 107 -15.11 29.80 36.31
C SER A 107 -16.26 29.64 37.32
N GLU A 108 -16.39 30.58 38.25
CA GLU A 108 -17.64 30.87 38.94
C GLU A 108 -18.71 31.20 37.90
N PHE A 109 -19.57 30.24 37.62
CA PHE A 109 -20.83 30.48 36.93
C PHE A 109 -21.84 30.95 37.98
N ASP A 110 -22.09 32.26 37.98
CA ASP A 110 -23.09 32.92 38.80
C ASP A 110 -24.49 32.45 38.37
N MET A 111 -25.01 31.46 39.08
CA MET A 111 -26.35 30.91 38.86
C MET A 111 -27.33 31.72 39.69
N HIS A 112 -27.98 32.69 39.04
CA HIS A 112 -29.08 33.45 39.61
C HIS A 112 -30.11 32.52 40.27
N SER A 113 -30.24 32.70 41.58
CA SER A 113 -31.30 32.19 42.44
C SER A 113 -32.68 32.60 41.90
N ALA A 114 -33.31 31.71 41.13
CA ALA A 114 -34.76 31.72 40.95
C ALA A 114 -35.39 30.93 42.09
N SER A 115 -36.02 31.64 43.02
CA SER A 115 -36.78 31.06 44.13
C SER A 115 -38.02 30.34 43.59
N PRO A 116 -38.20 29.02 43.81
CA PRO A 116 -39.47 28.38 43.50
C PRO A 116 -40.40 28.54 44.71
N THR A 117 -41.24 29.56 44.68
CA THR A 117 -42.44 29.64 45.51
C THR A 117 -43.49 28.67 44.96
N GLY A 118 -43.33 27.39 45.30
CA GLY A 118 -44.34 26.36 45.06
C GLY A 118 -44.31 25.37 46.21
N SER A 119 -45.28 25.47 47.13
CA SER A 119 -45.46 24.49 48.19
C SER A 119 -45.95 23.17 47.57
N ALA A 120 -45.02 22.36 47.10
CA ALA A 120 -45.28 20.97 46.77
C ALA A 120 -45.45 20.19 48.07
N SER A 121 -46.63 19.61 48.26
CA SER A 121 -46.93 18.67 49.35
C SER A 121 -45.85 17.60 49.44
N ALA A 122 -45.30 17.39 50.64
CA ALA A 122 -44.30 16.37 50.91
C ALA A 122 -44.77 15.01 50.36
N PRO A 123 -43.97 14.32 49.54
CA PRO A 123 -44.34 13.01 49.02
C PRO A 123 -44.53 12.06 50.20
N SER A 124 -45.67 11.37 50.27
CA SER A 124 -45.93 10.41 51.34
C SER A 124 -44.86 9.32 51.29
N MET A 125 -44.04 9.22 52.34
CA MET A 125 -43.05 8.16 52.47
C MET A 125 -43.69 6.80 52.23
N THR A 126 -43.11 6.03 51.34
CA THR A 126 -43.59 4.68 51.08
C THR A 126 -43.14 3.77 52.23
N ARG A 127 -43.84 2.65 52.45
CA ARG A 127 -43.42 1.63 53.44
C ARG A 127 -41.98 1.15 53.24
N HIS A 128 -41.49 1.22 52.00
CA HIS A 128 -40.12 0.86 51.64
C HIS A 128 -39.11 1.87 52.20
N ASP A 129 -39.41 3.17 52.11
CA ASP A 129 -38.54 4.23 52.63
C ASP A 129 -38.43 4.14 54.15
N THR A 130 -39.56 3.91 54.85
CA THR A 130 -39.55 3.70 56.31
C THR A 130 -38.74 2.46 56.73
N CYS A 131 -38.75 1.41 55.91
CA CYS A 131 -37.95 0.21 56.16
C CYS A 131 -36.44 0.51 56.01
N ILE A 132 -36.06 1.24 54.96
CA ILE A 132 -34.67 1.67 54.76
C ILE A 132 -34.20 2.51 55.94
N ASP A 133 -34.99 3.48 56.39
CA ASP A 133 -34.62 4.35 57.50
C ASP A 133 -34.40 3.56 58.80
N ASN A 134 -35.29 2.60 59.11
CA ASN A 134 -35.12 1.74 60.28
C ASN A 134 -33.82 0.90 60.20
N ILE A 135 -33.45 0.42 59.00
CA ILE A 135 -32.21 -0.34 58.81
C ILE A 135 -31.00 0.57 58.98
N LEU A 136 -31.03 1.77 58.42
CA LEU A 136 -29.95 2.75 58.55
C LEU A 136 -29.74 3.18 60.00
N ASP A 137 -30.83 3.39 60.76
CA ASP A 137 -30.76 3.68 62.19
C ASP A 137 -30.12 2.51 62.95
N LEU A 138 -30.47 1.27 62.64
CA LEU A 138 -29.92 0.10 63.33
C LEU A 138 -28.40 -0.04 63.06
N LEU A 139 -27.96 0.23 61.83
CA LEU A 139 -26.54 0.26 61.48
C LEU A 139 -25.79 1.38 62.22
N LEU A 140 -26.40 2.57 62.31
CA LEU A 140 -25.83 3.71 63.02
C LEU A 140 -25.66 3.42 64.52
N HIS A 141 -26.68 2.85 65.17
CA HIS A 141 -26.61 2.46 66.59
C HIS A 141 -25.58 1.35 66.85
N SER A 142 -25.33 0.50 65.85
CA SER A 142 -24.34 -0.57 65.93
C SER A 142 -22.92 -0.11 65.58
N HIS A 143 -22.73 1.17 65.21
CA HIS A 143 -21.46 1.71 64.71
C HIS A 143 -20.90 0.97 63.49
N ILE A 144 -21.76 0.39 62.65
CA ILE A 144 -21.37 -0.31 61.42
C ILE A 144 -21.70 0.60 60.23
N SER A 145 -20.69 0.96 59.44
CA SER A 145 -20.93 1.66 58.18
C SER A 145 -21.70 0.76 57.21
N LEU A 146 -22.61 1.32 56.43
CA LEU A 146 -23.28 0.59 55.35
C LEU A 146 -22.27 -0.07 54.40
N PHE A 147 -21.13 0.58 54.15
CA PHE A 147 -20.05 0.02 53.32
C PHE A 147 -19.30 -1.12 54.03
N ASP A 148 -19.13 -1.07 55.35
CA ASP A 148 -18.50 -2.16 56.10
C ASP A 148 -19.40 -3.40 56.09
N LEU A 149 -20.72 -3.22 56.27
CA LEU A 149 -21.69 -4.29 56.06
C LEU A 149 -21.61 -4.84 54.64
N PHE A 150 -21.50 -3.98 53.63
CA PHE A 150 -21.41 -4.40 52.23
C PHE A 150 -20.15 -5.24 51.97
N LEU A 151 -19.00 -4.81 52.48
CA LEU A 151 -17.74 -5.56 52.38
C LEU A 151 -17.83 -6.91 53.12
N GLU A 152 -18.44 -6.93 54.31
CA GLU A 152 -18.65 -8.11 55.13
C GLU A 152 -19.60 -9.13 54.47
N LEU A 153 -20.64 -8.65 53.77
CA LEU A 153 -21.55 -9.51 52.99
C LEU A 153 -20.87 -10.09 51.75
N LEU A 154 -19.92 -9.36 51.14
CA LEU A 154 -19.18 -9.79 49.95
C LEU A 154 -17.92 -10.62 50.26
N ASP A 155 -17.59 -10.84 51.52
CA ASP A 155 -16.47 -11.68 51.93
C ASP A 155 -16.76 -13.17 51.68
N GLU A 156 -16.13 -13.72 50.64
CA GLU A 156 -16.27 -15.12 50.23
C GLU A 156 -15.87 -16.13 51.32
N SER A 157 -15.11 -15.71 52.34
CA SER A 157 -14.76 -16.59 53.46
C SER A 157 -15.94 -16.90 54.38
N LYS A 158 -17.03 -16.13 54.31
CA LYS A 158 -18.20 -16.24 55.22
C LYS A 158 -19.39 -16.90 54.52
N ALA A 159 -19.42 -18.23 54.60
CA ALA A 159 -20.48 -19.07 53.99
C ALA A 159 -21.92 -18.67 54.35
N GLN A 160 -22.14 -18.02 55.51
CA GLN A 160 -23.45 -17.54 55.95
C GLN A 160 -24.07 -16.46 55.05
N TYR A 161 -23.26 -15.80 54.20
CA TYR A 161 -23.72 -14.76 53.26
C TYR A 161 -23.75 -15.22 51.81
N LEU A 162 -23.56 -16.52 51.54
CA LEU A 162 -23.48 -17.07 50.19
C LEU A 162 -24.70 -16.76 49.32
N SER A 163 -25.91 -16.72 49.92
CA SER A 163 -27.14 -16.37 49.19
C SER A 163 -27.12 -14.94 48.67
N TYR A 164 -26.61 -13.99 49.46
CA TYR A 164 -26.46 -12.59 49.06
C TYR A 164 -25.36 -12.44 48.02
N GLN A 165 -24.23 -13.13 48.18
CA GLN A 165 -23.13 -13.14 47.20
C GLN A 165 -23.60 -13.69 45.85
N THR A 166 -24.31 -14.83 45.87
CA THR A 166 -24.84 -15.46 44.66
C THR A 166 -25.83 -14.54 43.95
N GLU A 167 -26.72 -13.87 44.68
CA GLU A 167 -27.69 -12.93 44.10
C GLU A 167 -27.02 -11.63 43.61
N PHE A 168 -25.92 -11.21 44.26
CA PHE A 168 -25.15 -10.03 43.87
C PHE A 168 -24.37 -10.26 42.57
N TYR A 169 -23.74 -11.43 42.41
CA TYR A 169 -22.97 -11.82 41.22
C TYR A 169 -23.77 -12.58 40.16
N LYS A 170 -25.08 -12.76 40.37
CA LYS A 170 -25.95 -13.50 39.46
C LYS A 170 -25.88 -12.93 38.04
N GLU A 171 -25.62 -13.80 37.07
CA GLU A 171 -25.61 -13.45 35.65
C GLU A 171 -26.99 -12.88 35.25
N GLY A 172 -27.03 -11.59 34.88
CA GLY A 172 -28.26 -10.84 34.57
C GLY A 172 -28.77 -9.89 35.67
N SER A 173 -28.19 -9.92 36.88
CA SER A 173 -28.48 -8.91 37.92
C SER A 173 -27.88 -7.57 37.53
N GLN A 174 -28.71 -6.53 37.38
CA GLN A 174 -28.25 -5.17 37.12
C GLN A 174 -27.91 -4.39 38.41
N LYS A 175 -28.11 -4.98 39.59
CA LYS A 175 -28.00 -4.27 40.87
C LYS A 175 -26.60 -3.67 41.08
N PHE A 176 -25.55 -4.43 40.81
CA PHE A 176 -24.18 -3.94 40.93
C PHE A 176 -23.87 -2.83 39.92
N CYS A 177 -24.26 -3.02 38.66
CA CYS A 177 -24.13 -1.99 37.62
C CYS A 177 -24.86 -0.71 38.00
N MET A 178 -26.10 -0.81 38.51
CA MET A 178 -26.86 0.34 39.00
C MET A 178 -26.17 1.05 40.16
N ILE A 179 -25.56 0.33 41.10
CA ILE A 179 -24.76 0.95 42.18
C ILE A 179 -23.60 1.73 41.58
N LEU A 180 -22.81 1.11 40.70
CA LEU A 180 -21.67 1.75 40.04
C LEU A 180 -22.10 2.97 39.22
N ASP A 181 -23.20 2.87 38.49
CA ASP A 181 -23.79 3.97 37.73
C ASP A 181 -24.17 5.10 38.67
N ARG A 182 -24.91 4.83 39.76
CA ARG A 182 -25.29 5.87 40.72
C ARG A 182 -24.08 6.56 41.33
N VAL A 183 -23.02 5.80 41.66
CA VAL A 183 -21.77 6.37 42.16
C VAL A 183 -21.07 7.21 41.08
N SER A 184 -21.05 6.76 39.83
CA SER A 184 -20.40 7.46 38.70
C SER A 184 -21.11 8.75 38.28
N HIS A 185 -22.41 8.88 38.54
CA HIS A 185 -23.15 10.13 38.34
C HIS A 185 -22.72 11.24 39.30
N SER A 186 -22.18 10.90 40.48
CA SER A 186 -21.64 11.90 41.42
C SER A 186 -20.20 12.28 41.06
N GLN A 187 -19.84 13.57 41.15
CA GLN A 187 -18.48 14.02 40.80
C GLN A 187 -17.41 13.36 41.69
N ASN A 188 -17.68 13.22 42.99
CA ASN A 188 -16.77 12.58 43.95
C ASN A 188 -16.69 11.07 43.74
N GLY A 189 -17.82 10.40 43.48
CA GLY A 189 -17.85 8.98 43.17
C GLY A 189 -17.12 8.67 41.87
N ARG A 190 -17.31 9.46 40.81
CA ARG A 190 -16.54 9.36 39.56
C ARG A 190 -15.05 9.49 39.80
N LYS A 191 -14.61 10.47 40.60
CA LYS A 191 -13.18 10.61 40.98
C LYS A 191 -12.66 9.34 41.67
N LYS A 192 -13.40 8.80 42.65
CA LYS A 192 -13.01 7.56 43.34
C LYS A 192 -12.98 6.35 42.41
N ILE A 193 -13.99 6.17 41.56
CA ILE A 193 -14.05 5.10 40.56
C ILE A 193 -12.87 5.22 39.60
N CYS A 194 -12.57 6.42 39.08
CA CYS A 194 -11.42 6.61 38.21
C CYS A 194 -10.09 6.26 38.90
N THR A 195 -9.92 6.62 40.17
CA THR A 195 -8.74 6.23 40.95
C THR A 195 -8.68 4.71 41.14
N TRP A 196 -9.80 4.08 41.47
CA TRP A 196 -9.87 2.62 41.60
C TRP A 196 -9.57 1.90 40.28
N ILE A 197 -10.19 2.31 39.17
CA ILE A 197 -9.94 1.76 37.83
C ILE A 197 -8.45 1.86 37.46
N ARG A 198 -7.81 3.00 37.74
CA ARG A 198 -6.37 3.21 37.47
C ARG A 198 -5.48 2.20 38.20
N HIS A 199 -5.85 1.76 39.40
CA HIS A 199 -5.04 0.83 40.19
C HIS A 199 -5.45 -0.63 40.01
N SER A 200 -6.75 -0.91 39.89
CA SER A 200 -7.31 -2.26 40.01
C SER A 200 -7.79 -2.85 38.69
N CYS A 201 -8.15 -2.02 37.69
CA CYS A 201 -8.71 -2.52 36.42
C CYS A 201 -7.69 -2.61 35.28
N LEU A 202 -6.45 -2.14 35.47
CA LEU A 202 -5.43 -2.18 34.42
C LEU A 202 -5.22 -3.61 33.90
N GLN A 203 -5.16 -4.59 34.81
CA GLN A 203 -4.98 -6.00 34.48
C GLN A 203 -6.15 -6.53 33.63
N THR A 204 -7.38 -6.25 34.02
CA THR A 204 -8.58 -6.65 33.27
C THR A 204 -8.63 -6.01 31.88
N VAL A 205 -8.27 -4.73 31.74
CA VAL A 205 -8.20 -4.08 30.42
C VAL A 205 -7.13 -4.72 29.55
N CYS A 206 -5.97 -5.05 30.11
CA CYS A 206 -4.91 -5.77 29.40
C CYS A 206 -5.36 -7.16 28.94
N GLU A 207 -6.13 -7.88 29.76
CA GLU A 207 -6.72 -9.19 29.42
C GLU A 207 -7.70 -9.05 28.25
N ILE A 208 -8.66 -8.12 28.34
CA ILE A 208 -9.62 -7.84 27.26
C ILE A 208 -8.89 -7.49 25.96
N VAL A 209 -7.91 -6.58 26.00
CA VAL A 209 -7.12 -6.21 24.82
C VAL A 209 -6.34 -7.42 24.28
N SER A 210 -5.78 -8.26 25.15
CA SER A 210 -5.08 -9.46 24.67
C SER A 210 -6.01 -10.44 23.97
N GLU A 211 -7.21 -10.66 24.49
CA GLU A 211 -8.24 -11.53 23.90
C GLU A 211 -8.71 -10.97 22.55
N GLU A 212 -9.06 -9.69 22.48
CA GLU A 212 -9.42 -9.00 21.23
C GLU A 212 -8.33 -9.16 20.16
N MET A 213 -7.07 -8.94 20.54
CA MET A 213 -5.94 -9.06 19.61
C MET A 213 -5.68 -10.50 19.17
N ASP A 214 -6.05 -11.50 19.97
CA ASP A 214 -6.01 -12.91 19.57
C ASP A 214 -7.11 -13.27 18.57
N GLU A 215 -8.29 -12.66 18.66
CA GLU A 215 -9.34 -12.81 17.63
C GLU A 215 -8.93 -12.15 16.31
N VAL A 216 -8.41 -10.91 16.35
CA VAL A 216 -7.91 -10.24 15.14
C VAL A 216 -6.78 -11.05 14.48
N LYS A 217 -5.87 -11.61 15.29
CA LYS A 217 -4.79 -12.50 14.80
C LYS A 217 -5.32 -13.70 14.02
N LYS A 218 -6.44 -14.31 14.43
CA LYS A 218 -7.02 -15.45 13.71
C LYS A 218 -7.47 -15.07 12.31
N VAL A 219 -8.07 -13.88 12.15
CA VAL A 219 -8.57 -13.38 10.85
C VAL A 219 -7.44 -12.91 9.95
N GLU A 220 -6.39 -12.30 10.53
CA GLU A 220 -5.23 -11.80 9.78
C GLU A 220 -4.17 -12.87 9.48
N LYS A 221 -4.41 -14.12 9.88
CA LYS A 221 -3.43 -15.19 9.71
C LYS A 221 -3.29 -15.55 8.24
N ILE A 222 -2.06 -15.49 7.75
CA ILE A 222 -1.67 -15.97 6.43
C ILE A 222 -0.62 -17.08 6.55
N SER A 223 -0.62 -18.00 5.58
CA SER A 223 0.27 -19.18 5.59
C SER A 223 1.75 -18.85 5.34
N GLY A 224 2.10 -17.58 5.13
CA GLY A 224 3.46 -17.08 4.89
C GLY A 224 3.56 -16.31 3.57
N LEU A 225 4.80 -16.06 3.12
CA LEU A 225 5.06 -15.26 1.91
C LEU A 225 4.48 -15.87 0.63
N SER A 226 4.31 -17.19 0.57
CA SER A 226 3.67 -17.89 -0.56
C SER A 226 2.21 -17.49 -0.77
N SER A 227 1.52 -16.99 0.25
CA SER A 227 0.15 -16.53 0.15
C SER A 227 0.00 -15.09 -0.41
N ILE A 228 1.12 -14.38 -0.59
CA ILE A 228 1.13 -13.04 -1.19
C ILE A 228 1.09 -13.20 -2.72
N THR A 229 -0.11 -13.46 -3.25
CA THR A 229 -0.36 -13.62 -4.69
C THR A 229 -0.69 -12.29 -5.38
N PRO A 230 -0.69 -12.21 -6.72
CA PRO A 230 -1.16 -11.01 -7.42
C PRO A 230 -2.60 -10.63 -7.05
N GLU A 231 -3.46 -11.61 -6.83
CA GLU A 231 -4.86 -11.43 -6.43
C GLU A 231 -4.94 -10.85 -5.02
N PHE A 232 -4.12 -11.33 -4.08
CA PHE A 232 -4.02 -10.80 -2.72
C PHE A 232 -3.60 -9.32 -2.70
N ILE A 233 -2.69 -8.93 -3.59
CA ILE A 233 -2.27 -7.52 -3.73
C ILE A 233 -3.41 -6.68 -4.31
N LYS A 234 -4.14 -7.19 -5.32
CA LYS A 234 -5.25 -6.48 -5.96
C LYS A 234 -6.49 -6.33 -5.07
N SER A 235 -6.77 -7.30 -4.21
CA SER A 235 -7.92 -7.28 -3.30
C SER A 235 -7.65 -6.51 -1.99
N TRP A 236 -6.47 -5.90 -1.88
CA TRP A 236 -6.05 -5.27 -0.64
C TRP A 236 -6.93 -4.09 -0.24
N THR A 237 -7.36 -4.10 1.01
CA THR A 237 -7.99 -2.97 1.69
C THR A 237 -7.51 -2.91 3.14
N ILE A 238 -7.55 -1.72 3.75
CA ILE A 238 -7.33 -1.57 5.19
C ILE A 238 -8.66 -1.93 5.88
N CYS A 239 -8.83 -3.22 6.17
CA CYS A 239 -10.02 -3.73 6.86
C CYS A 239 -10.21 -3.05 8.22
N ASP A 240 -11.47 -2.87 8.59
CA ASP A 240 -11.84 -2.46 9.94
C ASP A 240 -11.86 -3.68 10.87
N HIS A 241 -11.36 -3.49 12.08
CA HIS A 241 -11.32 -4.51 13.14
C HIS A 241 -12.13 -4.08 14.37
N ALA A 242 -12.91 -3.00 14.27
CA ALA A 242 -13.71 -2.49 15.38
C ALA A 242 -14.69 -3.52 15.97
N ASP A 243 -15.19 -4.46 15.15
CA ASP A 243 -16.09 -5.53 15.61
C ASP A 243 -15.36 -6.62 16.42
N LEU A 244 -14.08 -6.86 16.12
CA LEU A 244 -13.25 -7.89 16.78
C LEU A 244 -12.43 -7.33 17.93
N ALA A 245 -12.09 -6.05 17.88
CA ALA A 245 -11.28 -5.35 18.87
C ALA A 245 -11.88 -3.98 19.26
N PRO A 246 -13.11 -3.95 19.79
CA PRO A 246 -13.82 -2.70 20.10
C PRO A 246 -13.14 -1.87 21.20
N TRP A 247 -12.60 -2.49 22.25
CA TRP A 247 -11.89 -1.77 23.32
C TRP A 247 -10.57 -1.22 22.81
N THR A 248 -9.76 -2.04 22.14
CA THR A 248 -8.48 -1.63 21.57
C THR A 248 -8.68 -0.46 20.61
N THR A 249 -9.68 -0.55 19.72
CA THR A 249 -10.00 0.53 18.76
C THR A 249 -10.43 1.81 19.48
N LYS A 250 -11.31 1.73 20.49
CA LYS A 250 -11.73 2.90 21.27
C LYS A 250 -10.58 3.53 22.06
N ILE A 251 -9.69 2.72 22.64
CA ILE A 251 -8.50 3.19 23.35
C ILE A 251 -7.57 3.93 22.39
N LEU A 252 -7.33 3.36 21.20
CA LEU A 252 -6.48 3.99 20.18
C LEU A 252 -7.10 5.29 19.65
N LEU A 253 -8.41 5.33 19.41
CA LEU A 253 -9.12 6.54 18.98
C LEU A 253 -9.04 7.64 20.04
N ALA A 254 -9.29 7.29 21.31
CA ALA A 254 -9.17 8.22 22.43
C ALA A 254 -7.73 8.75 22.61
N ALA A 255 -6.72 7.95 22.26
CA ALA A 255 -5.32 8.38 22.27
C ALA A 255 -4.93 9.22 21.04
N ALA A 256 -5.52 8.94 19.88
CA ALA A 256 -5.17 9.56 18.61
C ALA A 256 -5.79 10.95 18.43
N GLU A 257 -6.96 11.21 19.02
CA GLU A 257 -7.70 12.46 18.84
C GLU A 257 -8.26 13.01 20.15
N THR A 258 -8.01 14.30 20.43
CA THR A 258 -8.62 15.02 21.54
C THR A 258 -10.00 15.55 21.16
N SER A 259 -10.89 15.80 22.13
CA SER A 259 -12.23 16.35 21.86
C SER A 259 -12.17 17.67 21.07
N ALA A 260 -11.21 18.54 21.38
CA ALA A 260 -11.01 19.79 20.64
C ALA A 260 -10.49 19.57 19.20
N ALA A 261 -9.68 18.53 18.98
CA ALA A 261 -9.23 18.16 17.64
C ALA A 261 -10.39 17.59 16.81
N CYS A 262 -11.24 16.75 17.40
CA CYS A 262 -12.43 16.19 16.75
C CYS A 262 -13.36 17.28 16.18
N GLU A 263 -13.55 18.39 16.91
CA GLU A 263 -14.39 19.50 16.44
C GLU A 263 -13.73 20.35 15.32
N LYS A 264 -12.41 20.51 15.38
CA LYS A 264 -11.68 21.48 14.55
C LYS A 264 -11.03 20.87 13.31
N ASN A 265 -10.65 19.60 13.38
CA ASN A 265 -9.86 18.93 12.37
C ASN A 265 -10.75 18.26 11.32
N LYS A 266 -10.87 18.90 10.15
CA LYS A 266 -11.66 18.38 9.03
C LYS A 266 -10.86 17.54 8.04
N LEU A 267 -9.53 17.48 8.19
CA LEU A 267 -8.63 16.90 7.19
C LEU A 267 -8.00 15.57 7.63
N LYS A 268 -7.67 15.42 8.91
CA LYS A 268 -7.05 14.17 9.41
C LYS A 268 -8.07 13.39 10.22
N THR A 269 -8.43 12.21 9.77
CA THR A 269 -9.24 11.27 10.55
C THR A 269 -8.35 10.23 11.22
N PRO A 270 -8.60 9.88 12.50
CA PRO A 270 -7.76 8.92 13.23
C PRO A 270 -8.00 7.47 12.79
N ASP A 271 -9.11 7.16 12.09
CA ASP A 271 -9.51 5.79 11.79
C ASP A 271 -8.45 4.98 11.04
N ALA A 272 -7.88 5.56 9.98
CA ALA A 272 -6.90 4.87 9.16
C ALA A 272 -5.61 4.57 9.95
N ILE A 273 -5.14 5.52 10.77
CA ILE A 273 -3.93 5.32 11.57
C ILE A 273 -4.17 4.32 12.70
N CYS A 274 -5.32 4.35 13.36
CA CYS A 274 -5.69 3.38 14.39
C CYS A 274 -5.77 1.95 13.81
N ARG A 275 -6.40 1.78 12.64
CA ARG A 275 -6.44 0.49 11.94
C ARG A 275 -5.04 -0.03 11.59
N ILE A 276 -4.15 0.85 11.11
CA ILE A 276 -2.75 0.50 10.84
C ILE A 276 -2.02 0.09 12.13
N ILE A 277 -2.22 0.80 13.24
CA ILE A 277 -1.61 0.45 14.54
C ILE A 277 -2.10 -0.93 15.00
N VAL A 278 -3.39 -1.24 14.88
CA VAL A 278 -3.90 -2.59 15.17
C VAL A 278 -3.15 -3.64 14.34
N LYS A 279 -3.00 -3.44 13.02
CA LYS A 279 -2.22 -4.36 12.16
C LYS A 279 -0.75 -4.49 12.59
N GLN A 280 -0.12 -3.42 13.08
CA GLN A 280 1.23 -3.48 13.64
C GLN A 280 1.27 -4.33 14.91
N LEU A 281 0.31 -4.15 15.82
CA LEU A 281 0.21 -4.91 17.06
C LEU A 281 -0.03 -6.41 16.79
N VAL A 282 -0.91 -6.75 15.84
CA VAL A 282 -1.14 -8.15 15.44
C VAL A 282 0.13 -8.76 14.87
N TYR A 283 0.82 -8.07 13.95
CA TYR A 283 2.07 -8.56 13.37
C TYR A 283 3.18 -8.74 14.42
N GLN A 284 3.25 -7.86 15.42
CA GLN A 284 4.17 -8.01 16.54
C GLN A 284 3.86 -9.27 17.37
N ARG A 285 2.58 -9.67 17.48
CA ARG A 285 2.17 -10.91 18.16
C ARG A 285 2.40 -12.16 17.31
N SER A 286 2.35 -12.05 15.98
CA SER A 286 2.56 -13.18 15.09
C SER A 286 3.18 -12.78 13.76
N PHE A 287 4.28 -13.45 13.41
CA PHE A 287 4.88 -13.34 12.08
C PHE A 287 3.91 -13.77 10.97
N HIS A 288 2.94 -14.64 11.27
CA HIS A 288 1.93 -15.07 10.32
C HIS A 288 0.84 -14.03 10.05
N SER A 289 0.92 -12.82 10.62
CA SER A 289 -0.01 -11.72 10.36
C SER A 289 0.68 -10.56 9.62
N LEU A 290 1.59 -10.90 8.70
CA LEU A 290 2.42 -9.94 7.96
C LEU A 290 1.75 -9.31 6.73
N GLY A 291 0.47 -9.62 6.45
CA GLY A 291 -0.19 -9.29 5.18
C GLY A 291 -0.08 -7.80 4.80
N PHE A 292 -0.43 -6.92 5.74
CA PHE A 292 -0.28 -5.47 5.56
C PHE A 292 1.19 -5.07 5.36
N GLN A 293 2.09 -5.58 6.20
CA GLN A 293 3.51 -5.24 6.17
C GLN A 293 4.19 -5.68 4.88
N ALA A 294 3.79 -6.81 4.30
CA ALA A 294 4.27 -7.26 3.00
C ALA A 294 3.80 -6.35 1.88
N GLN A 295 2.52 -5.98 1.86
CA GLN A 295 1.98 -5.07 0.85
C GLN A 295 2.60 -3.67 0.95
N PHE A 296 2.72 -3.13 2.16
CA PHE A 296 3.36 -1.84 2.39
C PHE A 296 4.84 -1.89 2.02
N GLY A 297 5.56 -2.96 2.35
CA GLY A 297 6.95 -3.17 1.94
C GLY A 297 7.13 -3.26 0.42
N LEU A 298 6.24 -3.98 -0.28
CA LEU A 298 6.22 -4.03 -1.74
C LEU A 298 5.94 -2.65 -2.34
N PHE A 299 4.97 -1.91 -1.80
CA PHE A 299 4.66 -0.54 -2.21
C PHE A 299 5.91 0.36 -2.10
N LEU A 300 6.56 0.38 -0.93
CA LEU A 300 7.78 1.17 -0.71
C LEU A 300 8.86 0.81 -1.74
N TRP A 301 9.10 -0.48 -1.96
CA TRP A 301 10.07 -0.94 -2.95
C TRP A 301 9.73 -0.48 -4.37
N THR A 302 8.47 -0.61 -4.81
CA THR A 302 8.04 -0.18 -6.15
C THR A 302 8.14 1.33 -6.36
N THR A 303 8.02 2.13 -5.29
CA THR A 303 8.21 3.59 -5.34
C THR A 303 9.67 4.03 -5.33
N GLY A 304 10.62 3.09 -5.30
CA GLY A 304 12.06 3.38 -5.25
C GLY A 304 12.54 3.85 -3.87
N CYS A 305 11.85 3.47 -2.80
CA CYS A 305 12.26 3.79 -1.44
C CYS A 305 13.63 3.16 -1.13
N ALA A 306 14.50 3.89 -0.43
CA ALA A 306 15.82 3.40 -0.07
C ALA A 306 15.74 2.19 0.88
N CYS A 307 16.69 1.25 0.74
CA CYS A 307 16.78 0.05 1.59
C CYS A 307 16.76 0.41 3.09
N GLN A 308 17.54 1.42 3.50
CA GLN A 308 17.61 1.87 4.89
C GLN A 308 16.26 2.39 5.40
N THR A 309 15.45 3.01 4.55
CA THR A 309 14.11 3.48 4.91
C THR A 309 13.16 2.30 5.12
N ILE A 310 13.22 1.29 4.26
CA ILE A 310 12.43 0.06 4.42
C ILE A 310 12.82 -0.65 5.72
N GLU A 311 14.12 -0.76 6.03
CA GLU A 311 14.60 -1.34 7.29
C GLU A 311 14.18 -0.52 8.52
N ALA A 312 14.22 0.82 8.45
CA ALA A 312 13.72 1.67 9.52
C ALA A 312 12.21 1.45 9.77
N LEU A 313 11.42 1.35 8.70
CA LEU A 313 9.98 1.07 8.78
C LEU A 313 9.69 -0.36 9.24
N HIS A 314 10.60 -1.30 8.99
CA HIS A 314 10.52 -2.66 9.53
C HIS A 314 10.70 -2.70 11.05
N VAL A 315 11.62 -1.88 11.60
CA VAL A 315 11.76 -1.71 13.05
C VAL A 315 10.47 -1.15 13.65
N CYS A 316 9.80 -0.22 12.95
CA CYS A 316 8.48 0.31 13.34
C CYS A 316 7.30 -0.64 13.05
N ARG A 317 7.54 -1.87 12.58
CA ARG A 317 6.50 -2.86 12.24
C ARG A 317 5.48 -2.42 11.17
N LEU A 318 5.83 -1.39 10.40
CA LEU A 318 5.06 -0.92 9.25
C LEU A 318 5.35 -1.73 7.99
N SER A 319 6.56 -2.28 7.87
CA SER A 319 7.01 -3.07 6.73
C SER A 319 7.65 -4.39 7.19
N ILE A 320 7.72 -5.36 6.28
CA ILE A 320 8.67 -6.47 6.40
C ILE A 320 10.10 -5.97 6.07
N SER A 321 11.12 -6.75 6.44
CA SER A 321 12.51 -6.42 6.12
C SER A 321 12.72 -6.34 4.61
N TYR A 322 13.72 -5.59 4.15
CA TYR A 322 14.04 -5.46 2.73
C TYR A 322 14.35 -6.83 2.10
N SER A 323 15.08 -7.68 2.82
CA SER A 323 15.35 -9.06 2.39
C SER A 323 14.07 -9.88 2.21
N SER A 324 13.07 -9.68 3.06
CA SER A 324 11.77 -10.35 2.95
C SER A 324 10.95 -9.77 1.79
N VAL A 325 11.05 -8.47 1.50
CA VAL A 325 10.45 -7.87 0.30
C VAL A 325 11.02 -8.53 -0.96
N LEU A 326 12.33 -8.67 -1.07
CA LEU A 326 12.96 -9.32 -2.24
C LEU A 326 12.53 -10.79 -2.38
N LYS A 327 12.46 -11.55 -1.27
CA LYS A 327 11.90 -12.91 -1.29
C LYS A 327 10.45 -12.93 -1.77
N THR A 328 9.64 -11.98 -1.31
CA THR A 328 8.24 -11.83 -1.73
C THR A 328 8.14 -11.54 -3.22
N ILE A 329 8.99 -10.67 -3.77
CA ILE A 329 9.06 -10.39 -5.21
C ILE A 329 9.39 -11.64 -6.02
N THR A 330 10.36 -12.45 -5.57
CA THR A 330 10.69 -13.72 -6.23
C THR A 330 9.52 -14.69 -6.23
N VAL A 331 8.84 -14.83 -5.10
CA VAL A 331 7.64 -15.67 -4.96
C VAL A 331 6.49 -15.16 -5.85
N LEU A 332 6.27 -13.84 -5.88
CA LEU A 332 5.26 -13.22 -6.72
C LEU A 332 5.58 -13.41 -8.21
N GLY A 333 6.85 -13.25 -8.59
CA GLY A 333 7.32 -13.50 -9.95
C GLY A 333 7.10 -14.95 -10.38
N LYS A 334 7.28 -15.92 -9.48
CA LYS A 334 6.95 -17.32 -9.74
C LYS A 334 5.44 -17.51 -9.97
N HIS A 335 4.58 -16.95 -9.12
CA HIS A 335 3.14 -17.01 -9.33
C HIS A 335 2.69 -16.38 -10.65
N CYS A 336 3.25 -15.22 -11.02
CA CYS A 336 2.97 -14.59 -12.32
C CYS A 336 3.39 -15.49 -13.49
N MET A 337 4.53 -16.17 -13.38
CA MET A 337 4.96 -17.16 -14.38
C MET A 337 4.01 -18.34 -14.47
N ASP A 338 3.55 -18.89 -13.34
CA ASP A 338 2.60 -20.00 -13.33
C ASP A 338 1.27 -19.61 -13.98
N LEU A 339 0.77 -18.39 -13.71
CA LEU A 339 -0.41 -17.84 -14.39
C LEU A 339 -0.19 -17.66 -15.90
N ALA A 340 0.99 -17.21 -16.31
CA ALA A 340 1.34 -17.06 -17.73
C ALA A 340 1.44 -18.41 -18.45
N ILE A 341 2.00 -19.44 -17.79
CA ILE A 341 2.02 -20.82 -18.30
C ILE A 341 0.58 -21.32 -18.49
N GLN A 342 -0.28 -21.14 -17.49
CA GLN A 342 -1.69 -21.50 -17.59
C GLN A 342 -2.40 -20.78 -18.74
N ALA A 343 -2.22 -19.46 -18.85
CA ALA A 343 -2.80 -18.65 -19.92
C ALA A 343 -2.29 -19.07 -21.31
N SER A 344 -1.03 -19.53 -21.41
CA SER A 344 -0.46 -19.99 -22.66
C SER A 344 -1.04 -21.32 -23.14
N ASN A 345 -1.69 -22.11 -22.29
CA ASN A 345 -2.32 -23.37 -22.70
C ASN A 345 -3.50 -23.14 -23.66
N ASP A 346 -4.17 -21.99 -23.52
CA ASP A 346 -5.24 -21.55 -24.41
C ASP A 346 -4.69 -20.84 -25.68
N VAL A 347 -5.59 -20.46 -26.58
CA VAL A 347 -5.25 -19.61 -27.74
C VAL A 347 -4.82 -18.24 -27.22
N HIS A 348 -3.59 -17.85 -27.57
CA HIS A 348 -2.98 -16.64 -27.04
C HIS A 348 -2.17 -15.91 -28.11
N MET A 349 -1.97 -14.62 -27.87
CA MET A 349 -1.03 -13.79 -28.60
C MET A 349 0.17 -13.52 -27.73
N PHE A 350 1.32 -13.45 -28.37
CA PHE A 350 2.59 -13.15 -27.74
C PHE A 350 3.11 -11.84 -28.34
N CYS A 351 3.39 -10.85 -27.49
CA CYS A 351 4.13 -9.65 -27.90
C CYS A 351 5.30 -9.42 -26.95
N TYR A 352 6.32 -8.78 -27.48
CA TYR A 352 7.52 -8.40 -26.77
C TYR A 352 8.09 -7.12 -27.34
N ASP A 353 8.88 -6.44 -26.52
CA ASP A 353 9.65 -5.27 -26.91
C ASP A 353 10.88 -5.17 -25.99
N ASN A 354 11.82 -4.31 -26.36
CA ASN A 354 13.00 -4.01 -25.58
C ASN A 354 12.64 -3.16 -24.36
N ILE A 355 13.17 -3.55 -23.20
CA ILE A 355 13.13 -2.78 -21.96
C ILE A 355 14.55 -2.40 -21.56
N ASN A 356 14.74 -1.13 -21.22
CA ASN A 356 15.99 -0.64 -20.67
C ASN A 356 15.85 -0.51 -19.15
N LEU A 357 16.59 -1.33 -18.41
CA LEU A 357 16.63 -1.30 -16.95
C LEU A 357 17.85 -0.49 -16.50
N SER A 358 17.61 0.67 -15.88
CA SER A 358 18.68 1.45 -15.28
C SER A 358 19.01 0.90 -13.90
N THR A 359 20.27 0.51 -13.70
CA THR A 359 20.76 -0.14 -12.48
C THR A 359 21.42 0.84 -11.51
N SER A 360 21.79 2.04 -11.99
CA SER A 360 22.47 3.07 -11.18
C SER A 360 22.14 4.48 -11.64
N ILE A 361 21.86 5.36 -10.68
CA ILE A 361 21.74 6.82 -10.87
C ILE A 361 23.10 7.53 -10.80
N PHE A 362 24.16 6.86 -10.36
CA PHE A 362 25.48 7.46 -10.22
C PHE A 362 26.24 7.42 -11.54
N THR A 363 26.80 8.57 -11.94
CA THR A 363 27.61 8.74 -13.15
C THR A 363 28.99 8.11 -13.06
N GLU A 364 29.47 7.80 -11.86
CA GLU A 364 30.80 7.21 -11.62
C GLU A 364 30.68 5.72 -11.26
N GLN A 365 30.37 4.86 -12.22
CA GLN A 365 30.69 3.44 -12.04
C GLN A 365 32.19 3.26 -12.26
N ARG A 366 32.91 3.03 -11.16
CA ARG A 366 34.35 2.76 -11.17
C ARG A 366 34.60 1.31 -11.63
N ARG A 367 35.39 1.17 -12.70
CA ARG A 367 36.05 -0.05 -13.23
C ARG A 367 35.21 -0.97 -14.13
N SER A 368 35.94 -1.77 -14.92
CA SER A 368 35.48 -2.77 -15.90
C SER A 368 34.56 -3.87 -15.34
N ASP A 369 34.49 -3.97 -14.01
CA ASP A 369 33.86 -5.11 -13.31
C ASP A 369 32.49 -4.73 -12.72
N GLY A 370 32.04 -3.49 -12.91
CA GLY A 370 30.74 -3.01 -12.49
C GLY A 370 29.62 -3.39 -13.47
N LEU A 371 28.43 -3.67 -12.94
CA LEU A 371 27.22 -3.86 -13.76
C LEU A 371 26.96 -2.63 -14.64
N PRO A 372 26.65 -2.78 -15.93
CA PRO A 372 26.42 -1.65 -16.82
C PRO A 372 25.25 -0.78 -16.32
N LYS A 373 25.42 0.55 -16.40
CA LYS A 373 24.44 1.56 -15.96
C LYS A 373 23.03 1.32 -16.49
N VAL A 374 22.96 0.86 -17.74
CA VAL A 374 21.72 0.45 -18.40
C VAL A 374 21.94 -0.95 -18.91
N THR A 375 21.07 -1.86 -18.51
CA THR A 375 20.99 -3.20 -19.07
C THR A 375 19.76 -3.24 -19.96
N SER A 376 19.95 -3.50 -21.26
CA SER A 376 18.84 -3.78 -22.17
C SER A 376 18.40 -5.23 -21.97
N GLY A 377 17.10 -5.46 -21.98
CA GLY A 377 16.52 -6.78 -22.02
C GLY A 377 15.27 -6.77 -22.90
N THR A 378 14.70 -7.94 -23.12
CA THR A 378 13.48 -8.13 -23.89
C THR A 378 12.38 -8.57 -22.93
N PHE A 379 11.31 -7.78 -22.84
CA PHE A 379 10.17 -8.01 -21.97
C PHE A 379 8.98 -8.48 -22.78
N ARG A 380 8.26 -9.46 -22.23
CA ARG A 380 7.19 -10.17 -22.92
C ARG A 380 5.89 -10.13 -22.13
N ILE A 381 4.80 -10.09 -22.89
CA ILE A 381 3.45 -10.26 -22.37
C ILE A 381 2.73 -11.33 -23.20
N ILE A 382 2.02 -12.22 -22.50
CA ILE A 382 1.03 -13.11 -23.09
C ILE A 382 -0.35 -12.51 -22.94
N TYR A 383 -1.10 -12.51 -24.03
CA TYR A 383 -2.49 -12.06 -24.08
C TYR A 383 -3.39 -13.24 -24.39
N LYS A 384 -4.39 -13.48 -23.56
CA LYS A 384 -5.42 -14.46 -23.88
C LYS A 384 -6.30 -13.92 -25.02
N LEU A 385 -6.42 -14.68 -26.11
CA LEU A 385 -7.27 -14.32 -27.23
C LEU A 385 -8.65 -14.96 -27.03
N GLN A 386 -9.67 -14.13 -26.84
CA GLN A 386 -11.04 -14.61 -26.77
C GLN A 386 -11.60 -14.72 -28.19
N ASN A 387 -12.32 -15.80 -28.48
CA ASN A 387 -12.94 -16.07 -29.79
C ASN A 387 -11.96 -16.24 -30.97
N ALA A 388 -10.68 -16.51 -30.70
CA ALA A 388 -9.73 -16.87 -31.75
C ALA A 388 -9.84 -18.36 -32.07
N ASP A 389 -9.96 -18.70 -33.35
CA ASP A 389 -9.90 -20.09 -33.84
C ASP A 389 -8.47 -20.38 -34.32
N PRO A 390 -7.78 -21.42 -33.80
CA PRO A 390 -6.46 -21.82 -34.29
C PRO A 390 -6.40 -22.04 -35.81
N LYS A 391 -7.53 -22.42 -36.45
CA LYS A 391 -7.61 -22.59 -37.90
C LYS A 391 -7.30 -21.30 -38.67
N ASP A 392 -7.60 -20.15 -38.09
CA ASP A 392 -7.31 -18.85 -38.70
C ASP A 392 -5.80 -18.56 -38.75
N MET A 393 -5.00 -19.28 -37.95
CA MET A 393 -3.55 -19.13 -37.84
C MET A 393 -2.78 -20.19 -38.64
N GLU A 394 -3.45 -21.04 -39.42
CA GLU A 394 -2.80 -22.04 -40.27
C GLU A 394 -1.96 -21.37 -41.37
N ILE A 395 -0.69 -21.74 -41.45
CA ILE A 395 0.26 -21.15 -42.41
C ILE A 395 -0.10 -21.52 -43.85
N ALA A 396 -0.58 -22.74 -44.11
CA ALA A 396 -0.83 -23.21 -45.48
C ALA A 396 -1.87 -22.36 -46.24
N PRO A 397 -3.07 -22.07 -45.70
CA PRO A 397 -4.01 -21.14 -46.34
C PRO A 397 -3.47 -19.71 -46.50
N ILE A 398 -2.63 -19.24 -45.57
CA ILE A 398 -1.99 -17.91 -45.65
C ILE A 398 -0.99 -17.89 -46.83
N MET A 399 -0.14 -18.91 -46.93
CA MET A 399 0.84 -19.07 -48.01
C MET A 399 0.18 -19.22 -49.38
N GLU A 400 -0.89 -20.01 -49.48
CA GLU A 400 -1.64 -20.18 -50.73
C GLU A 400 -2.27 -18.85 -51.17
N ARG A 401 -2.88 -18.11 -50.24
CA ARG A 401 -3.41 -16.77 -50.53
C ARG A 401 -2.30 -15.82 -50.92
N MET A 402 -1.15 -15.86 -50.25
CA MET A 402 0.01 -15.03 -50.57
C MET A 402 0.55 -15.28 -51.98
N GLN A 403 0.59 -16.54 -52.43
CA GLN A 403 0.99 -16.89 -53.80
C GLN A 403 -0.02 -16.42 -54.86
N LYS A 404 -1.30 -16.36 -54.51
CA LYS A 404 -2.38 -15.90 -55.41
C LYS A 404 -2.58 -14.39 -55.43
N LEU A 405 -2.03 -13.66 -54.45
CA LEU A 405 -2.18 -12.21 -54.36
C LEU A 405 -1.43 -11.53 -55.50
N THR A 406 -2.16 -10.73 -56.28
CA THR A 406 -1.55 -9.70 -57.11
C THR A 406 -0.96 -8.64 -56.19
N GLY A 407 0.28 -8.20 -56.43
CA GLY A 407 0.98 -7.24 -55.57
C GLY A 407 0.15 -5.98 -55.23
N LEU A 408 0.53 -5.32 -54.13
CA LEU A 408 -0.19 -4.16 -53.58
C LEU A 408 -0.39 -3.05 -54.62
N GLN A 409 -1.65 -2.65 -54.81
CA GLN A 409 -2.04 -1.53 -55.65
C GLN A 409 -2.20 -0.29 -54.77
N PHE A 410 -1.38 0.73 -54.99
CA PHE A 410 -1.37 1.94 -54.14
C PHE A 410 -2.78 2.55 -53.97
N ASN A 411 -3.51 2.75 -55.08
CA ASN A 411 -4.80 3.42 -55.05
C ASN A 411 -5.95 2.58 -54.46
N ALA A 412 -5.84 1.25 -54.52
CA ALA A 412 -6.88 0.35 -54.04
C ALA A 412 -6.63 -0.10 -52.58
N ASP A 413 -5.36 -0.37 -52.24
CA ASP A 413 -5.00 -1.03 -50.99
C ASP A 413 -4.38 -0.07 -49.96
N LEU A 414 -3.66 0.96 -50.40
CA LEU A 414 -2.93 1.88 -49.50
C LEU A 414 -3.67 3.20 -49.26
N VAL A 415 -4.47 3.67 -50.21
CA VAL A 415 -5.27 4.88 -50.04
C VAL A 415 -6.47 4.56 -49.14
N PRO A 416 -6.59 5.19 -47.95
CA PRO A 416 -7.72 4.94 -47.08
C PRO A 416 -9.03 5.31 -47.78
N PRO A 417 -10.03 4.41 -47.77
CA PRO A 417 -11.35 4.71 -48.32
C PRO A 417 -11.94 5.99 -47.68
N LYS A 418 -12.81 6.69 -48.40
CA LYS A 418 -13.35 8.00 -48.00
C LYS A 418 -13.90 8.02 -46.57
N ASN A 419 -14.64 6.99 -46.17
CA ASN A 419 -15.17 6.85 -44.81
C ASN A 419 -14.08 6.74 -43.73
N GLN A 420 -12.97 6.07 -44.03
CA GLN A 420 -11.82 5.95 -43.12
C GLN A 420 -11.09 7.29 -43.00
N ALA A 421 -10.89 7.99 -44.11
CA ALA A 421 -10.26 9.31 -44.13
C ALA A 421 -11.10 10.35 -43.38
N GLU A 422 -12.42 10.34 -43.55
CA GLU A 422 -13.36 11.19 -42.80
C GLU A 422 -13.34 10.86 -41.30
N SER A 423 -13.37 9.57 -40.96
CA SER A 423 -13.24 9.12 -39.58
C SER A 423 -11.93 9.63 -38.97
N PHE A 424 -10.79 9.44 -39.65
CA PHE A 424 -9.48 9.88 -39.18
C PHE A 424 -9.42 11.40 -38.97
N ARG A 425 -9.91 12.18 -39.95
CA ARG A 425 -10.01 13.64 -39.82
C ARG A 425 -10.86 14.05 -38.63
N THR A 426 -11.99 13.39 -38.42
CA THR A 426 -12.85 13.64 -37.26
C THR A 426 -12.11 13.40 -35.95
N GLN A 427 -11.34 12.31 -35.84
CA GLN A 427 -10.53 12.04 -34.64
C GLN A 427 -9.46 13.12 -34.44
N LEU A 428 -8.77 13.57 -35.50
CA LEU A 428 -7.80 14.66 -35.41
C LEU A 428 -8.44 15.97 -34.95
N THR A 429 -9.61 16.32 -35.47
CA THR A 429 -10.37 17.49 -35.02
C THR A 429 -10.69 17.40 -33.53
N ILE A 430 -11.12 16.23 -33.05
CA ILE A 430 -11.39 16.00 -31.64
C ILE A 430 -10.13 16.19 -30.78
N VAL A 431 -8.96 15.71 -31.22
CA VAL A 431 -7.69 15.95 -30.52
C VAL A 431 -7.39 17.45 -30.41
N VAL A 432 -7.58 18.21 -31.48
CA VAL A 432 -7.42 19.67 -31.46
C VAL A 432 -8.40 20.32 -30.48
N VAL A 433 -9.67 19.89 -30.49
CA VAL A 433 -10.68 20.38 -29.55
C VAL A 433 -10.27 20.06 -28.11
N GLN A 434 -9.80 18.85 -27.80
CA GLN A 434 -9.33 18.48 -26.46
C GLN A 434 -8.18 19.37 -25.98
N VAL A 435 -7.23 19.68 -26.85
CA VAL A 435 -6.14 20.63 -26.53
C VAL A 435 -6.72 22.01 -26.19
N LEU A 436 -7.68 22.50 -26.98
CA LEU A 436 -8.34 23.78 -26.73
C LEU A 436 -9.15 23.76 -25.41
N THR A 437 -9.96 22.74 -25.16
CA THR A 437 -10.77 22.64 -23.94
C THR A 437 -9.92 22.44 -22.68
N THR A 438 -8.72 21.86 -22.81
CA THR A 438 -7.79 21.64 -21.68
C THR A 438 -6.98 22.89 -21.35
N HIS A 439 -6.59 23.68 -22.35
CA HIS A 439 -5.61 24.75 -22.17
C HIS A 439 -6.17 26.17 -22.35
N ALA A 440 -7.36 26.34 -22.92
CA ALA A 440 -7.98 27.65 -23.12
C ALA A 440 -9.28 27.78 -22.32
N LYS A 441 -9.27 28.67 -21.30
CA LYS A 441 -10.39 28.90 -20.38
C LYS A 441 -11.73 29.18 -21.09
N GLY A 442 -11.71 29.83 -22.25
CA GLY A 442 -12.91 30.14 -23.03
C GLY A 442 -13.63 28.93 -23.62
N PHE A 443 -12.99 27.75 -23.62
CA PHE A 443 -13.52 26.52 -24.23
C PHE A 443 -13.86 25.43 -23.20
N GLU A 444 -13.67 25.66 -21.89
CA GLU A 444 -13.90 24.65 -20.84
C GLU A 444 -15.32 24.07 -20.86
N LEU A 445 -16.32 24.89 -21.20
CA LEU A 445 -17.73 24.48 -21.30
C LEU A 445 -17.98 23.36 -22.33
N TYR A 446 -17.08 23.20 -23.30
CA TYR A 446 -17.20 22.20 -24.37
C TYR A 446 -16.52 20.87 -24.04
N ALA A 447 -15.77 20.78 -22.93
CA ALA A 447 -14.99 19.60 -22.57
C ALA A 447 -15.85 18.31 -22.50
N ASN A 448 -17.11 18.45 -22.08
CA ASN A 448 -18.05 17.33 -21.89
C ASN A 448 -19.08 17.20 -23.03
N ASN A 449 -18.95 17.96 -24.12
CA ASN A 449 -19.87 17.84 -25.24
C ASN A 449 -19.69 16.48 -25.95
N ALA A 450 -20.74 15.66 -25.98
CA ALA A 450 -20.74 14.31 -26.55
C ALA A 450 -20.35 14.27 -28.05
N GLU A 451 -20.66 15.31 -28.81
CA GLU A 451 -20.32 15.38 -30.25
C GLU A 451 -18.83 15.65 -30.49
N LEU A 452 -18.15 16.23 -29.49
CA LEU A 452 -16.75 16.57 -29.52
C LEU A 452 -15.87 15.50 -28.83
N GLN A 453 -16.44 14.32 -28.54
CA GLN A 453 -15.71 13.18 -27.99
C GLN A 453 -15.29 12.19 -29.07
N HIS A 454 -14.22 11.46 -28.79
CA HIS A 454 -13.76 10.36 -29.63
C HIS A 454 -14.87 9.32 -29.85
N LYS A 455 -15.21 9.09 -31.12
CA LYS A 455 -16.13 8.02 -31.51
C LYS A 455 -15.32 6.73 -31.73
N PRO A 456 -15.45 5.70 -30.89
CA PRO A 456 -14.70 4.46 -31.06
C PRO A 456 -15.10 3.76 -32.36
N ARG A 457 -14.11 3.43 -33.20
CA ARG A 457 -14.33 2.75 -34.49
C ARG A 457 -14.54 1.25 -34.35
N HIS A 458 -13.85 0.66 -33.36
CA HIS A 458 -14.01 -0.73 -32.95
C HIS A 458 -14.38 -0.72 -31.48
N VAL A 459 -15.68 -0.77 -31.20
CA VAL A 459 -16.17 -0.86 -29.82
C VAL A 459 -15.82 -2.25 -29.33
N ILE A 460 -14.93 -2.30 -28.34
CA ILE A 460 -14.65 -3.54 -27.63
C ILE A 460 -15.97 -3.93 -26.91
N PRO A 461 -16.44 -5.19 -27.00
CA PRO A 461 -17.68 -5.60 -26.37
C PRO A 461 -17.76 -5.20 -24.89
N PRO A 462 -18.93 -4.81 -24.38
CA PRO A 462 -19.10 -4.48 -22.97
C PRO A 462 -18.60 -5.64 -22.09
N ARG A 463 -17.81 -5.33 -21.05
CA ARG A 463 -17.14 -6.28 -20.13
C ARG A 463 -15.89 -6.97 -20.66
N TYR A 464 -15.52 -6.76 -21.92
CA TYR A 464 -14.27 -7.30 -22.42
C TYR A 464 -13.08 -6.53 -21.85
N LYS A 465 -12.14 -7.25 -21.25
CA LYS A 465 -10.88 -6.70 -20.76
C LYS A 465 -9.75 -7.61 -21.22
N THR A 466 -8.74 -7.02 -21.87
CA THR A 466 -7.53 -7.75 -22.24
C THR A 466 -6.81 -8.21 -20.98
N GLU A 467 -6.70 -9.52 -20.82
CA GLU A 467 -5.90 -10.13 -19.78
C GLU A 467 -4.44 -10.19 -20.23
N GLN A 468 -3.53 -9.82 -19.34
CA GLN A 468 -2.11 -9.66 -19.61
C GLN A 468 -1.31 -10.46 -18.60
N PHE A 469 -0.45 -11.33 -19.10
CA PHE A 469 0.38 -12.22 -18.29
C PHE A 469 1.84 -11.95 -18.62
N PRO A 470 2.51 -11.08 -17.83
CA PRO A 470 3.90 -10.72 -18.08
C PRO A 470 4.81 -11.90 -17.77
N LEU A 471 5.90 -11.99 -18.52
CA LEU A 471 6.92 -13.02 -18.35
C LEU A 471 8.26 -12.42 -17.94
N ARG A 472 9.22 -13.28 -17.58
CA ARG A 472 10.56 -12.86 -17.17
C ARG A 472 11.26 -12.09 -18.29
N VAL A 473 11.96 -11.03 -17.90
CA VAL A 473 12.87 -10.29 -18.79
C VAL A 473 14.08 -11.18 -19.08
N THR A 474 14.52 -11.19 -20.34
CA THR A 474 15.75 -11.87 -20.75
C THR A 474 16.72 -10.87 -21.38
N THR A 475 18.01 -11.19 -21.43
CA THR A 475 19.03 -10.36 -22.09
C THR A 475 19.24 -10.73 -23.56
N ILE A 476 18.33 -11.52 -24.15
CA ILE A 476 18.41 -11.91 -25.56
C ILE A 476 18.06 -10.71 -26.42
N GLU A 477 18.95 -10.34 -27.33
CA GLU A 477 18.76 -9.20 -28.25
C GLU A 477 17.61 -9.45 -29.25
N GLU A 478 16.79 -8.44 -29.49
CA GLU A 478 15.76 -8.46 -30.55
C GLU A 478 16.28 -7.91 -31.88
N ALA A 479 17.41 -7.18 -31.89
CA ALA A 479 17.85 -6.45 -33.08
C ALA A 479 18.26 -7.34 -34.26
N SER A 480 18.52 -8.64 -34.04
CA SER A 480 18.96 -9.59 -35.07
C SER A 480 17.91 -10.67 -35.34
N LEU A 481 17.90 -11.22 -36.57
CA LEU A 481 17.04 -12.37 -36.91
C LEU A 481 17.34 -13.56 -36.01
N LYS A 482 18.62 -13.83 -35.76
CA LYS A 482 19.07 -14.90 -34.87
C LYS A 482 18.61 -14.66 -33.43
N GLY A 483 18.75 -13.44 -32.93
CA GLY A 483 18.28 -13.04 -31.60
C GLY A 483 16.78 -13.26 -31.42
N ASN A 484 15.98 -12.87 -32.42
CA ASN A 484 14.54 -13.16 -32.44
C ASN A 484 14.25 -14.66 -32.37
N LEU A 485 14.89 -15.48 -33.22
CA LEU A 485 14.67 -16.93 -33.20
C LEU A 485 15.02 -17.55 -31.84
N LEU A 486 16.15 -17.15 -31.26
CA LEU A 486 16.55 -17.59 -29.92
C LEU A 486 15.56 -17.14 -28.84
N TYR A 487 15.02 -15.93 -28.98
CA TYR A 487 14.06 -15.41 -28.02
C TYR A 487 12.74 -16.19 -28.06
N HIS A 488 12.24 -16.54 -29.26
CA HIS A 488 11.05 -17.40 -29.40
C HIS A 488 11.28 -18.78 -28.78
N ASP A 489 12.47 -19.36 -28.99
CA ASP A 489 12.85 -20.63 -28.38
C ASP A 489 12.90 -20.55 -26.85
N GLU A 490 13.54 -19.52 -26.28
CA GLU A 490 13.57 -19.26 -24.84
C GLU A 490 12.14 -19.16 -24.27
N VAL A 491 11.28 -18.44 -24.99
CA VAL A 491 9.91 -18.16 -24.64
C VAL A 491 9.05 -19.42 -24.56
N TYR A 492 9.09 -20.27 -25.58
CA TYR A 492 8.23 -21.46 -25.64
C TYR A 492 8.87 -22.66 -24.97
N LYS A 493 10.14 -22.95 -25.24
CA LYS A 493 10.82 -24.15 -24.73
C LYS A 493 11.21 -24.02 -23.26
N ASN A 494 11.72 -22.86 -22.83
CA ASN A 494 12.28 -22.71 -21.47
C ASN A 494 11.29 -22.09 -20.49
N LEU A 495 10.68 -20.94 -20.86
CA LEU A 495 9.79 -20.20 -19.97
C LEU A 495 8.40 -20.83 -19.86
N LEU A 496 7.79 -21.18 -21.00
CA LEU A 496 6.46 -21.80 -21.02
C LEU A 496 6.47 -23.33 -21.00
N LYS A 497 7.60 -23.95 -21.35
CA LYS A 497 7.77 -25.41 -21.46
C LYS A 497 6.76 -26.07 -22.42
N ARG A 498 6.60 -25.49 -23.61
CA ARG A 498 5.74 -25.98 -24.70
C ARG A 498 6.53 -26.45 -25.92
#